data_AF-A0A9P8W948-F1
#
_entry.id   AF-A0A9P8W948-F1
#
_cell.length_a   1.000
_cell.length_b   1.000
_cell.length_c   1.000
_cell.angle_alpha   90.00
_cell.angle_beta   90.00
_cell.angle_gamma   90.00
#
_symmetry.space_group_name_H-M   'P 1'
#
loop_
_entity.id
_entity.type
_entity.pdbx_description
1 polymer ?
#
loop_
_entity_poly.entity_id
_entity_poly.type
_entity_poly.pdbx_seq_one_letter_code
_entity_poly.pdbx_strand_id
1 'polypeptide(L)'
;MPPRLPIPSVGTAIARCLARPFSSSAPVALGPRSNTISHRLSKLDQDRGGPSRSGGGRGGDAAARMLERYKSKAEHRLREKTAQLESLKNQQVSNDYLRQMPRRWMPGDVYSPHDLSPIEMQKWRKRSLRDVDVVDALGFNPLDMYKNFTLVEHFTTPSGMINHSKLTRLRPVNQRKVAKMIRRVQGMGLYPSVHAHPEMLRDRFFPSHRGGSNA
;
A
#
# COMPACT_ATOMS: atom_id res chain seq x y z
N MET A 1 -22.12 -12.39 56.35
CA MET A 1 -22.78 -11.67 55.23
C MET A 1 -22.31 -10.23 55.25
N PRO A 2 -21.64 -9.70 54.21
CA PRO A 2 -21.23 -8.30 54.19
C PRO A 2 -22.37 -7.39 53.67
N PRO A 3 -22.52 -6.15 54.20
CA PRO A 3 -23.57 -5.22 53.80
C PRO A 3 -23.25 -4.51 52.47
N ARG A 4 -24.31 -4.19 51.70
CA ARG A 4 -24.24 -3.50 50.40
C ARG A 4 -24.30 -1.97 50.58
N LEU A 5 -23.42 -1.24 49.89
CA LEU A 5 -23.43 0.22 49.78
C LEU A 5 -24.29 0.70 48.59
N PRO A 6 -24.88 1.91 48.64
CA PRO A 6 -25.77 2.44 47.59
C PRO A 6 -25.01 3.09 46.43
N ILE A 7 -25.62 3.04 45.24
CA ILE A 7 -25.11 3.60 43.98
C ILE A 7 -25.68 5.02 43.80
N PRO A 8 -24.88 6.06 43.47
CA PRO A 8 -25.42 7.35 43.09
C PRO A 8 -25.82 7.38 41.59
N SER A 9 -27.03 7.87 41.32
CA SER A 9 -27.54 8.13 39.97
C SER A 9 -26.92 9.42 39.42
N VAL A 10 -26.31 9.36 38.23
CA VAL A 10 -25.80 10.54 37.53
C VAL A 10 -26.77 10.89 36.41
N GLY A 11 -27.61 11.91 36.62
CA GLY A 11 -28.36 12.57 35.57
C GLY A 11 -27.44 13.48 34.76
N THR A 12 -27.32 13.27 33.46
CA THR A 12 -26.58 14.14 32.56
C THR A 12 -27.55 14.83 31.61
N ALA A 13 -27.73 16.14 31.80
CA ALA A 13 -28.44 17.01 30.88
C ALA A 13 -27.56 17.28 29.64
N ILE A 14 -28.06 16.98 28.45
CA ILE A 14 -27.39 17.28 27.18
C ILE A 14 -27.88 18.64 26.68
N ALA A 15 -27.00 19.65 26.80
CA ALA A 15 -27.16 20.93 26.13
C ALA A 15 -26.98 20.77 24.61
N ARG A 16 -27.95 21.25 23.84
CA ARG A 16 -27.91 21.26 22.37
C ARG A 16 -27.07 22.46 21.89
N CYS A 17 -25.87 22.20 21.40
CA CYS A 17 -25.06 23.20 20.71
C CYS A 17 -25.38 23.23 19.21
N LEU A 18 -25.41 24.46 18.69
CA LEU A 18 -25.82 24.90 17.37
C LEU A 18 -24.93 24.34 16.24
N ALA A 19 -25.56 23.81 15.19
CA ALA A 19 -24.88 23.37 13.98
C ALA A 19 -24.44 24.59 13.13
N ARG A 20 -23.15 24.68 12.83
CA ARG A 20 -22.60 25.48 11.72
C ARG A 20 -22.44 24.57 10.50
N PRO A 21 -22.95 24.94 9.31
CA PRO A 21 -22.55 24.29 8.06
C PRO A 21 -21.33 25.01 7.48
N PHE A 22 -20.23 24.31 7.30
CA PHE A 22 -19.13 24.73 6.42
C PHE A 22 -18.63 23.50 5.65
N SER A 23 -18.86 23.48 4.33
CA SER A 23 -17.76 23.53 3.36
C SER A 23 -18.31 23.33 1.95
N SER A 24 -18.13 24.33 1.09
CA SER A 24 -18.27 24.21 -0.36
C SER A 24 -17.05 23.47 -0.91
N SER A 25 -17.24 22.29 -1.48
CA SER A 25 -16.23 21.73 -2.38
C SER A 25 -16.21 22.56 -3.66
N ALA A 26 -15.03 23.04 -4.05
CA ALA A 26 -14.82 23.70 -5.34
C ALA A 26 -15.03 22.68 -6.49
N PRO A 27 -15.60 23.10 -7.63
CA PRO A 27 -15.78 22.20 -8.76
C PRO A 27 -14.42 21.74 -9.33
N VAL A 28 -14.32 20.44 -9.56
CA VAL A 28 -13.23 19.76 -10.25
C VAL A 28 -13.14 20.29 -11.68
N ALA A 29 -12.04 20.96 -12.00
CA ALA A 29 -11.69 21.28 -13.38
C ALA A 29 -11.33 19.98 -14.12
N LEU A 30 -12.02 19.73 -15.23
CA LEU A 30 -11.72 18.68 -16.21
C LEU A 30 -10.24 18.76 -16.63
N GLY A 31 -9.50 17.68 -16.42
CA GLY A 31 -8.11 17.57 -16.84
C GLY A 31 -7.98 17.57 -18.37
N PRO A 32 -6.99 18.28 -18.94
CA PRO A 32 -6.74 18.22 -20.38
C PRO A 32 -6.16 16.86 -20.74
N ARG A 33 -6.77 16.25 -21.76
CA ARG A 33 -6.33 15.04 -22.43
C ARG A 33 -4.99 15.30 -23.13
N SER A 34 -4.06 14.36 -22.95
CA SER A 34 -3.12 13.84 -23.96
C SER A 34 -2.50 14.82 -24.97
N ASN A 35 -1.26 15.28 -24.71
CA ASN A 35 -0.10 15.30 -25.62
C ASN A 35 0.87 16.44 -25.26
N THR A 36 1.72 16.21 -24.26
CA THR A 36 2.68 17.23 -23.76
C THR A 36 4.15 16.83 -23.98
N ILE A 37 4.44 16.08 -25.05
CA ILE A 37 5.83 15.79 -25.44
C ILE A 37 6.34 16.77 -26.52
N SER A 38 5.44 17.45 -27.24
CA SER A 38 5.85 18.29 -28.40
C SER A 38 6.14 19.77 -28.09
N HIS A 39 5.89 20.27 -26.88
CA HIS A 39 5.99 21.72 -26.57
C HIS A 39 7.34 22.18 -25.99
N ARG A 40 8.28 21.27 -25.71
CA ARG A 40 9.60 21.66 -25.15
C ARG A 40 10.69 21.90 -26.20
N LEU A 41 10.48 21.48 -27.45
CA LEU A 41 11.46 21.66 -28.54
C LEU A 41 11.21 22.92 -29.37
N SER A 42 10.02 23.52 -29.33
CA SER A 42 9.70 24.74 -30.10
C SER A 42 10.21 26.04 -29.47
N LYS A 43 10.86 25.99 -28.30
CA LYS A 43 11.36 27.17 -27.57
C LYS A 43 12.86 27.45 -27.72
N LEU A 44 13.57 26.64 -28.50
CA LEU A 44 15.01 26.80 -28.75
C LEU A 44 15.33 27.55 -30.05
N ASP A 45 14.36 27.71 -30.96
CA ASP A 45 14.59 28.32 -32.29
C ASP A 45 14.21 29.81 -32.37
N GLN A 46 13.70 30.39 -31.28
CA GLN A 46 13.15 31.75 -31.28
C GLN A 46 14.10 32.84 -30.72
N ASP A 47 15.40 32.54 -30.65
CA ASP A 47 16.45 33.46 -30.17
C ASP A 47 17.52 33.81 -31.23
N ARG A 48 17.18 33.70 -32.54
CA ARG A 48 18.03 34.17 -33.65
C ARG A 48 17.56 35.48 -34.31
N GLY A 49 16.83 36.31 -33.57
CA GLY A 49 16.52 37.70 -33.97
C GLY A 49 17.44 38.67 -33.23
N GLY A 50 18.47 39.19 -33.91
CA GLY A 50 19.45 40.10 -33.32
C GLY A 50 18.86 41.44 -32.88
N PRO A 51 19.41 42.10 -31.84
CA PRO A 51 19.02 43.46 -31.49
C PRO A 51 19.86 44.47 -32.28
N SER A 52 19.21 45.25 -33.15
CA SER A 52 19.72 46.57 -33.53
C SER A 52 19.07 47.62 -32.63
N ARG A 53 19.89 48.37 -31.90
CA ARG A 53 19.80 49.82 -31.61
C ARG A 53 20.62 50.20 -30.39
N SER A 54 21.66 51.00 -30.67
CA SER A 54 22.10 52.19 -29.94
C SER A 54 21.66 52.37 -28.47
N GLY A 55 22.66 52.49 -27.59
CA GLY A 55 22.50 53.11 -26.28
C GLY A 55 23.77 52.93 -25.44
N GLY A 56 24.54 53.99 -25.25
CA GLY A 56 25.73 53.98 -24.39
C GLY A 56 25.37 53.55 -22.97
N GLY A 57 25.93 52.43 -22.52
CA GLY A 57 25.74 51.88 -21.18
C GLY A 57 27.09 51.71 -20.50
N ARG A 58 27.28 52.44 -19.39
CA ARG A 58 28.43 52.39 -18.49
C ARG A 58 28.77 50.93 -18.12
N GLY A 59 30.06 50.61 -18.02
CA GLY A 59 30.62 49.25 -17.82
C GLY A 59 30.22 48.44 -16.57
N GLY A 60 29.13 48.80 -15.88
CA GLY A 60 28.54 48.04 -14.76
C GLY A 60 27.26 47.26 -15.12
N ASP A 61 26.67 47.48 -16.30
CA ASP A 61 25.33 46.99 -16.65
C ASP A 61 25.30 45.50 -17.06
N ALA A 62 26.41 44.98 -17.60
CA ALA A 62 26.55 43.57 -17.95
C ALA A 62 26.61 42.66 -16.70
N ALA A 63 27.30 43.12 -15.63
CA ALA A 63 27.38 42.42 -14.36
C ALA A 63 26.02 42.36 -13.65
N ALA A 64 25.26 43.45 -13.70
CA ALA A 64 23.89 43.51 -13.16
C ALA A 64 22.96 42.47 -13.84
N ARG A 65 22.98 42.38 -15.18
CA ARG A 65 22.16 41.40 -15.94
C ARG A 65 22.57 39.94 -15.70
N MET A 66 23.83 39.69 -15.35
CA MET A 66 24.30 38.35 -15.00
C MET A 66 23.79 37.91 -13.63
N LEU A 67 23.79 38.82 -12.65
CA LEU A 67 23.23 38.59 -11.31
C LEU A 67 21.71 38.36 -11.35
N GLU A 68 20.98 39.12 -12.17
CA GLU A 68 19.53 38.95 -12.42
C GLU A 68 19.20 37.54 -12.96
N ARG A 69 20.00 37.06 -13.92
CA ARG A 69 19.89 35.70 -14.47
C ARG A 69 20.21 34.61 -13.44
N TYR A 70 21.19 34.86 -12.58
CA TYR A 70 21.53 33.92 -11.51
C TYR A 70 20.43 33.85 -10.45
N LYS A 71 19.85 34.99 -10.07
CA LYS A 71 18.71 35.09 -9.14
C LYS A 71 17.47 34.39 -9.70
N SER A 72 17.07 34.70 -10.93
CA SER A 72 15.91 34.05 -11.57
C SER A 72 16.10 32.53 -11.75
N LYS A 73 17.30 32.07 -12.09
CA LYS A 73 17.62 30.62 -12.17
C LYS A 73 17.64 29.95 -10.80
N ALA A 74 18.15 30.64 -9.77
CA ALA A 74 18.13 30.16 -8.39
C ALA A 74 16.70 30.05 -7.85
N GLU A 75 15.85 31.07 -8.11
CA GLU A 75 14.43 31.05 -7.77
C GLU A 75 13.67 29.95 -8.49
N HIS A 76 13.91 29.76 -9.80
CA HIS A 76 13.29 28.67 -10.55
C HIS A 76 13.63 27.30 -9.95
N ARG A 77 14.91 27.07 -9.65
CA ARG A 77 15.36 25.83 -9.00
C ARG A 77 14.76 25.65 -7.61
N LEU A 78 14.56 26.74 -6.86
CA LEU A 78 13.95 26.70 -5.54
C LEU A 78 12.45 26.37 -5.64
N ARG A 79 11.74 26.99 -6.60
CA ARG A 79 10.32 26.72 -6.91
C ARG A 79 10.10 25.28 -7.37
N GLU A 80 10.97 24.76 -8.23
CA GLU A 80 10.91 23.36 -8.67
C GLU A 80 11.15 22.40 -7.50
N LYS A 81 12.13 22.69 -6.65
CA LYS A 81 12.39 21.90 -5.43
C LYS A 81 11.20 21.93 -4.47
N THR A 82 10.59 23.09 -4.24
CA THR A 82 9.41 23.18 -3.37
C THR A 82 8.22 22.42 -3.96
N ALA A 83 7.99 22.52 -5.27
CA ALA A 83 6.92 21.79 -5.95
C ALA A 83 7.15 20.26 -5.89
N GLN A 84 8.40 19.81 -6.02
CA GLN A 84 8.76 18.40 -5.86
C GLN A 84 8.52 17.90 -4.43
N LEU A 85 8.94 18.68 -3.42
CA LEU A 85 8.71 18.33 -2.01
C LEU A 85 7.21 18.30 -1.68
N GLU A 86 6.42 19.25 -2.20
CA GLU A 86 4.97 19.27 -2.03
C GLU A 86 4.31 18.06 -2.70
N SER A 87 4.72 17.69 -3.91
CA SER A 87 4.24 16.48 -4.58
C SER A 87 4.52 15.23 -3.74
N LEU A 88 5.72 15.09 -3.17
CA LEU A 88 6.07 13.96 -2.30
C LEU A 88 5.22 13.93 -1.03
N LYS A 89 4.99 15.10 -0.41
CA LYS A 89 4.11 15.22 0.76
C LYS A 89 2.68 14.81 0.42
N ASN A 90 2.14 15.27 -0.71
CA ASN A 90 0.80 14.93 -1.15
C ASN A 90 0.66 13.44 -1.45
N GLN A 91 1.70 12.81 -2.01
CA GLN A 91 1.74 11.35 -2.21
C GLN A 91 1.74 10.60 -0.88
N GLN A 92 2.50 11.05 0.13
CA GLN A 92 2.50 10.43 1.46
C GLN A 92 1.12 10.51 2.11
N VAL A 93 0.53 11.72 2.13
CA VAL A 93 -0.81 11.96 2.68
C VAL A 93 -1.87 11.11 1.95
N SER A 94 -1.79 11.02 0.62
CA SER A 94 -2.67 10.16 -0.18
C SER A 94 -2.53 8.68 0.21
N ASN A 95 -1.30 8.18 0.35
CA ASN A 95 -1.04 6.80 0.78
C ASN A 95 -1.59 6.52 2.19
N ASP A 96 -1.47 7.48 3.10
CA ASP A 96 -1.99 7.34 4.46
C ASP A 96 -3.52 7.24 4.48
N TYR A 97 -4.21 8.04 3.67
CA TYR A 97 -5.67 7.91 3.50
C TYR A 97 -6.07 6.56 2.89
N LEU A 98 -5.32 6.05 1.91
CA LEU A 98 -5.58 4.73 1.33
C LEU A 98 -5.40 3.60 2.37
N ARG A 99 -4.40 3.70 3.24
CA ARG A 99 -4.19 2.74 4.34
C ARG A 99 -5.29 2.78 5.40
N GLN A 100 -5.89 3.94 5.60
CA GLN A 100 -7.03 4.10 6.52
C GLN A 100 -8.30 3.42 5.99
N MET A 101 -8.41 3.15 4.69
CA MET A 101 -9.54 2.47 4.06
C MET A 101 -9.35 0.94 4.02
N PRO A 102 -9.97 0.17 4.94
CA PRO A 102 -9.73 -1.28 5.03
C PRO A 102 -10.53 -2.09 4.00
N ARG A 103 -11.64 -1.55 3.48
CA ARG A 103 -12.48 -2.21 2.47
C ARG A 103 -11.88 -2.01 1.09
N ARG A 104 -11.77 -3.10 0.32
CA ARG A 104 -11.43 -3.07 -1.11
C ARG A 104 -12.72 -3.13 -1.90
N TRP A 105 -13.05 -2.04 -2.59
CA TRP A 105 -14.25 -1.93 -3.43
C TRP A 105 -14.04 -2.65 -4.76
N MET A 106 -14.96 -3.54 -5.12
CA MET A 106 -14.98 -4.18 -6.42
C MET A 106 -16.00 -3.49 -7.35
N PRO A 107 -15.75 -3.46 -8.67
CA PRO A 107 -16.76 -2.97 -9.61
C PRO A 107 -18.03 -3.82 -9.50
N GLY A 108 -19.18 -3.15 -9.41
CA GLY A 108 -20.48 -3.80 -9.18
C GLY A 108 -20.92 -3.86 -7.72
N ASP A 109 -20.04 -3.55 -6.75
CA ASP A 109 -20.44 -3.41 -5.35
C ASP A 109 -21.35 -2.19 -5.18
N VAL A 110 -22.55 -2.41 -4.65
CA VAL A 110 -23.46 -1.33 -4.24
C VAL A 110 -23.02 -0.77 -2.89
N TYR A 111 -23.00 0.55 -2.76
CA TYR A 111 -22.67 1.24 -1.52
C TYR A 111 -23.83 2.12 -1.05
N SER A 112 -23.92 2.28 0.26
CA SER A 112 -24.74 3.27 0.94
C SER A 112 -23.83 4.33 1.58
N PRO A 113 -24.33 5.54 1.88
CA PRO A 113 -23.55 6.53 2.63
C PRO A 113 -23.06 5.99 3.99
N HIS A 114 -23.76 5.02 4.57
CA HIS A 114 -23.38 4.41 5.85
C HIS A 114 -22.11 3.54 5.72
N ASP A 115 -21.83 2.96 4.56
CA ASP A 115 -20.64 2.11 4.34
C ASP A 115 -19.31 2.87 4.46
N LEU A 116 -19.36 4.20 4.34
CA LEU A 116 -18.20 5.10 4.49
C LEU A 116 -18.02 5.59 5.93
N SER A 117 -18.90 5.19 6.85
CA SER A 117 -18.82 5.54 8.26
C SER A 117 -17.62 4.86 8.93
N PRO A 118 -16.93 5.52 9.89
CA PRO A 118 -15.84 4.91 10.65
C PRO A 118 -16.24 3.59 11.32
N ILE A 119 -17.51 3.45 11.71
CA ILE A 119 -18.05 2.25 12.37
C ILE A 119 -18.03 1.06 11.40
N GLU A 120 -18.52 1.25 10.17
CA GLU A 120 -18.51 0.21 9.14
C GLU A 120 -17.07 -0.11 8.73
N MET A 121 -16.23 0.90 8.51
CA MET A 121 -14.81 0.69 8.20
C MET A 121 -14.12 -0.18 9.27
N GLN A 122 -14.44 0.01 10.55
CA GLN A 122 -13.88 -0.81 11.62
C GLN A 122 -14.35 -2.27 11.59
N LYS A 123 -15.57 -2.56 11.11
CA LYS A 123 -16.02 -3.94 10.87
C LYS A 123 -15.19 -4.61 9.78
N TRP A 124 -14.93 -3.91 8.67
CA TRP A 124 -14.10 -4.39 7.57
C TRP A 124 -12.63 -4.59 7.95
N ARG A 125 -12.14 -3.89 8.98
CA ARG A 125 -10.79 -4.10 9.52
C ARG A 125 -10.64 -5.48 10.19
N LYS A 126 -11.73 -6.06 10.70
CA LYS A 126 -11.73 -7.44 11.21
C LYS A 126 -11.70 -8.38 10.02
N ARG A 127 -10.54 -8.96 9.73
CA ARG A 127 -10.42 -9.99 8.70
C ARG A 127 -11.29 -11.19 9.09
N SER A 128 -12.40 -11.39 8.38
CA SER A 128 -13.10 -12.67 8.42
C SER A 128 -12.16 -13.73 7.85
N LEU A 129 -11.72 -14.65 8.69
CA LEU A 129 -10.87 -15.75 8.26
C LEU A 129 -11.74 -16.72 7.45
N ARG A 130 -11.20 -17.26 6.36
CA ARG A 130 -11.89 -18.28 5.56
C ARG A 130 -12.21 -19.47 6.47
N ASP A 131 -13.49 -19.84 6.52
CA ASP A 131 -13.96 -20.98 7.32
C ASP A 131 -14.01 -22.29 6.51
N VAL A 132 -13.67 -22.22 5.23
CA VAL A 132 -13.70 -23.38 4.32
C VAL A 132 -12.37 -24.13 4.41
N ASP A 133 -12.44 -25.43 4.69
CA ASP A 133 -11.28 -26.34 4.68
C ASP A 133 -10.73 -26.46 3.24
N VAL A 134 -9.47 -26.04 3.06
CA VAL A 134 -8.78 -26.04 1.76
C VAL A 134 -8.61 -27.46 1.20
N VAL A 135 -8.42 -28.46 2.06
CA VAL A 135 -8.23 -29.86 1.64
C VAL A 135 -9.52 -30.42 1.06
N ASP A 136 -10.65 -30.14 1.72
CA ASP A 136 -11.97 -30.58 1.24
C ASP A 136 -12.41 -29.78 0.01
N ALA A 137 -12.12 -28.47 -0.05
CA ALA A 137 -12.46 -27.62 -1.19
C ALA A 137 -11.70 -28.01 -2.47
N LEU A 138 -10.44 -28.43 -2.34
CA LEU A 138 -9.61 -28.87 -3.46
C LEU A 138 -9.70 -30.37 -3.73
N GLY A 139 -10.27 -31.16 -2.81
CA GLY A 139 -10.55 -32.58 -3.00
C GLY A 139 -9.33 -33.49 -3.11
N PHE A 140 -8.18 -33.10 -2.55
CA PHE A 140 -6.96 -33.92 -2.59
C PHE A 140 -6.70 -34.66 -1.28
N ASN A 141 -5.97 -35.77 -1.34
CA ASN A 141 -5.51 -36.49 -0.14
C ASN A 141 -4.10 -36.02 0.27
N PRO A 142 -3.91 -35.43 1.47
CA PRO A 142 -2.60 -34.96 1.90
C PRO A 142 -1.54 -36.07 1.93
N LEU A 143 -1.91 -37.31 2.25
CA LEU A 143 -0.93 -38.40 2.40
C LEU A 143 -0.19 -38.76 1.11
N ASP A 144 -0.83 -38.50 -0.04
CA ASP A 144 -0.29 -38.81 -1.37
C ASP A 144 0.58 -37.66 -1.90
N MET A 145 0.36 -36.45 -1.40
CA MET A 145 1.06 -35.23 -1.81
C MET A 145 2.36 -34.95 -1.03
N TYR A 146 2.91 -35.94 -0.32
CA TYR A 146 4.10 -35.75 0.52
C TYR A 146 5.36 -35.31 -0.25
N LYS A 147 5.39 -35.50 -1.57
CA LYS A 147 6.49 -35.06 -2.45
C LYS A 147 6.40 -33.58 -2.82
N ASN A 148 5.26 -32.92 -2.59
CA ASN A 148 5.07 -31.52 -2.91
C ASN A 148 5.54 -30.63 -1.74
N PHE A 149 6.76 -30.11 -1.84
CA PHE A 149 7.38 -29.30 -0.78
C PHE A 149 6.65 -27.98 -0.54
N THR A 150 6.05 -27.38 -1.57
CA THR A 150 5.27 -26.14 -1.44
C THR A 150 4.02 -26.35 -0.58
N LEU A 151 3.37 -27.51 -0.74
CA LEU A 151 2.22 -27.88 0.07
C LEU A 151 2.61 -28.13 1.53
N VAL A 152 3.76 -28.79 1.75
CA VAL A 152 4.33 -28.98 3.10
C VAL A 152 4.64 -27.62 3.74
N GLU A 153 5.33 -26.71 3.04
CA GLU A 153 5.68 -25.39 3.56
C GLU A 153 4.44 -24.63 4.04
N HIS A 154 3.35 -24.65 3.26
CA HIS A 154 2.11 -23.95 3.59
C HIS A 154 1.54 -24.34 4.98
N PHE A 155 1.73 -25.59 5.41
CA PHE A 155 1.23 -26.10 6.69
C PHE A 155 2.30 -26.16 7.79
N THR A 156 3.50 -25.67 7.52
CA THR A 156 4.59 -25.58 8.51
C THR A 156 4.93 -24.13 8.85
N THR A 157 5.55 -23.90 9.99
CA THR A 157 6.19 -22.63 10.31
C THR A 157 7.51 -22.51 9.54
N PRO A 158 8.08 -21.29 9.42
CA PRO A 158 9.44 -21.12 8.90
C PRO A 158 10.50 -21.94 9.65
N SER A 159 10.22 -22.32 10.91
CA SER A 159 11.04 -23.20 11.75
C SER A 159 10.79 -24.70 11.56
N GLY A 160 9.94 -25.10 10.61
CA GLY A 160 9.63 -26.50 10.31
C GLY A 160 8.63 -27.19 11.26
N MET A 161 8.03 -26.45 12.19
CA MET A 161 6.99 -26.98 13.08
C MET A 161 5.64 -27.07 12.37
N ILE A 162 4.80 -28.03 12.73
CA ILE A 162 3.45 -28.17 12.16
C ILE A 162 2.55 -27.06 12.72
N ASN A 163 1.90 -26.30 11.83
CA ASN A 163 0.98 -25.24 12.23
C ASN A 163 -0.24 -25.80 12.98
N HIS A 164 -0.66 -25.11 14.05
CA HIS A 164 -1.84 -25.48 14.84
C HIS A 164 -3.14 -25.32 14.01
N SER A 165 -4.18 -26.09 14.33
CA SER A 165 -5.49 -26.07 13.61
C SER A 165 -6.14 -24.68 13.56
N LYS A 166 -5.90 -23.85 14.58
CA LYS A 166 -6.34 -22.43 14.62
C LYS A 166 -5.74 -21.58 13.50
N LEU A 167 -4.52 -21.91 13.06
CA LEU A 167 -3.81 -21.22 11.99
C LEU A 167 -4.18 -21.82 10.63
N THR A 168 -4.14 -23.16 10.52
CA THR A 168 -4.42 -23.86 9.25
C THR A 168 -5.90 -23.88 8.87
N ARG A 169 -6.79 -23.75 9.85
CA ARG A 169 -8.26 -23.79 9.67
C ARG A 169 -8.78 -25.05 8.98
N LEU A 170 -8.03 -26.15 9.10
CA LEU A 170 -8.47 -27.45 8.62
C LEU A 170 -9.38 -28.12 9.63
N ARG A 171 -10.30 -28.95 9.13
CA ARG A 171 -11.09 -29.85 9.96
C ARG A 171 -10.17 -30.79 10.73
N PRO A 172 -10.49 -31.21 11.97
CA PRO A 172 -9.59 -32.04 12.78
C PRO A 172 -9.14 -33.34 12.09
N VAL A 173 -9.98 -33.93 11.22
CA VAL A 173 -9.64 -35.11 10.43
C VAL A 173 -8.53 -34.80 9.42
N ASN A 174 -8.70 -33.73 8.64
CA ASN A 174 -7.74 -33.32 7.62
C ASN A 174 -6.45 -32.77 8.25
N GLN A 175 -6.55 -32.05 9.37
CA GLN A 175 -5.39 -31.64 10.16
C GLN A 175 -4.52 -32.84 10.56
N ARG A 176 -5.12 -33.97 10.97
CA ARG A 176 -4.37 -35.19 11.27
C ARG A 176 -3.70 -35.79 10.02
N LYS A 177 -4.39 -35.79 8.87
CA LYS A 177 -3.83 -36.27 7.59
C LYS A 177 -2.63 -35.42 7.14
N VAL A 178 -2.78 -34.10 7.18
CA VAL A 178 -1.69 -33.14 6.89
C VAL A 178 -0.53 -33.34 7.86
N ALA A 179 -0.80 -33.39 9.16
CA ALA A 179 0.26 -33.63 10.15
C ALA A 179 0.97 -34.97 9.95
N LYS A 180 0.25 -36.01 9.51
CA LYS A 180 0.83 -37.32 9.19
C LYS A 180 1.68 -37.27 7.91
N MET A 181 1.26 -36.53 6.88
CA MET A 181 2.05 -36.26 5.69
C MET A 181 3.36 -35.54 6.05
N ILE A 182 3.31 -34.49 6.88
CA ILE A 182 4.50 -33.72 7.29
C ILE A 182 5.49 -34.59 8.07
N ARG A 183 5.01 -35.35 9.06
CA ARG A 183 5.88 -36.27 9.83
C ARG A 183 6.49 -37.36 8.94
N ARG A 184 5.75 -37.84 7.93
CA ARG A 184 6.26 -38.81 6.95
C ARG A 184 7.41 -38.23 6.14
N VAL A 185 7.23 -37.06 5.53
CA VAL A 185 8.26 -36.45 4.67
C VAL A 185 9.52 -36.06 5.47
N GLN A 186 9.35 -35.59 6.71
CA GLN A 186 10.46 -35.32 7.64
C GLN A 186 11.18 -36.61 8.05
N GLY A 187 10.43 -37.67 8.41
CA GLY A 187 11.00 -38.97 8.78
C GLY A 187 11.71 -39.69 7.62
N MET A 188 11.31 -39.42 6.38
CA MET A 188 11.99 -39.90 5.17
C MET A 188 13.25 -39.09 4.82
N GLY A 189 13.51 -37.96 5.49
CA GLY A 189 14.63 -37.08 5.18
C GLY A 189 14.45 -36.23 3.92
N LEU A 190 13.23 -36.13 3.39
CA LEU A 190 12.94 -35.36 2.16
C LEU A 190 12.66 -33.88 2.44
N TYR A 191 12.25 -33.52 3.66
CA TYR A 191 11.96 -32.14 4.05
C TYR A 191 12.63 -31.82 5.40
N PRO A 192 13.26 -30.63 5.56
CA PRO A 192 13.95 -30.32 6.81
C PRO A 192 13.02 -30.15 8.02
N SER A 193 13.51 -30.50 9.21
CA SER A 193 12.75 -30.38 10.47
C SER A 193 12.82 -28.98 11.09
N VAL A 194 13.92 -28.26 10.89
CA VAL A 194 14.25 -27.02 11.62
C VAL A 194 14.03 -25.74 10.80
N HIS A 195 13.90 -25.88 9.48
CA HIS A 195 13.78 -24.75 8.55
C HIS A 195 12.93 -25.14 7.33
N ALA A 196 12.50 -24.15 6.56
CA ALA A 196 11.83 -24.41 5.28
C ALA A 196 12.79 -25.06 4.27
N HIS A 197 12.21 -25.69 3.24
CA HIS A 197 12.98 -26.37 2.20
C HIS A 197 13.96 -25.39 1.50
N PRO A 198 15.24 -25.76 1.28
CA PRO A 198 16.26 -24.84 0.79
C PRO A 198 15.92 -24.21 -0.56
N GLU A 199 15.32 -24.97 -1.49
CA GLU A 199 14.87 -24.41 -2.79
C GLU A 199 13.83 -23.30 -2.63
N MET A 200 13.02 -23.32 -1.58
CA MET A 200 12.01 -22.28 -1.32
C MET A 200 12.62 -21.06 -0.62
N LEU A 201 13.69 -21.26 0.14
CA LEU A 201 14.47 -20.18 0.74
C LEU A 201 15.37 -19.48 -0.28
N ARG A 202 15.79 -20.18 -1.33
CA ARG A 202 16.65 -19.64 -2.38
C ARG A 202 16.12 -18.34 -2.96
N ASP A 203 14.83 -18.28 -3.30
CA ASP A 203 14.21 -17.07 -3.85
C ASP A 203 14.20 -15.88 -2.87
N ARG A 204 14.21 -16.14 -1.56
CA ARG A 204 14.22 -15.08 -0.52
C ARG A 204 15.63 -14.52 -0.28
N PHE A 205 16.64 -15.38 -0.26
CA PHE A 205 18.03 -14.99 0.05
C PHE A 205 18.83 -14.59 -1.19
N PHE A 206 18.62 -15.31 -2.29
CA PHE A 206 19.25 -15.06 -3.58
C PHE A 206 18.12 -14.79 -4.56
N PRO A 207 17.54 -13.57 -4.55
CA PRO A 207 16.60 -13.19 -5.59
C PRO A 207 17.33 -13.39 -6.90
N SER A 208 16.96 -14.46 -7.61
CA SER A 208 17.49 -14.71 -8.93
C SER A 208 17.06 -13.49 -9.72
N HIS A 209 18.04 -12.73 -10.20
CA HIS A 209 17.82 -11.78 -11.27
C HIS A 209 17.42 -12.64 -12.47
N ARG A 210 16.18 -13.14 -12.47
CA ARG A 210 15.54 -13.68 -13.67
C ARG A 210 15.51 -12.47 -14.57
N GLY A 211 16.49 -12.44 -15.47
CA GLY A 211 16.71 -11.35 -16.39
C GLY A 211 15.41 -10.98 -17.07
N GLY A 212 15.25 -9.67 -17.27
CA GLY A 212 14.25 -9.15 -18.18
C GLY A 212 14.34 -9.89 -19.51
N SER A 213 13.36 -10.73 -19.77
CA SER A 213 13.00 -11.24 -21.08
C SER A 213 11.57 -11.72 -20.97
N ASN A 214 10.65 -10.81 -21.26
CA ASN A 214 9.68 -10.99 -22.34
C ASN A 214 8.95 -9.68 -22.60
N ALA A 215 8.89 -9.41 -23.90
CA ALA A 215 8.21 -8.32 -24.58
C ALA A 215 6.72 -8.20 -24.21
#